data_AF-A0A6A4NJD4-F1
#
_entry.id   AF-A0A6A4NJD4-F1
#
_cell.length_a   1.000
_cell.length_b   1.000
_cell.length_c   1.000
_cell.angle_alpha   90.00
_cell.angle_beta   90.00
_cell.angle_gamma   90.00
#
_symmetry.space_group_name_H-M   'P 1'
#
loop_
_entity.id
_entity.type
_entity.pdbx_description
1 polymer ?
#
loop_
_entity_poly.entity_id
_entity_poly.type
_entity_poly.pdbx_seq_one_letter_code
_entity_poly.pdbx_strand_id
1 'polypeptide(L)'
;MFTQFNSSSNIPHWLQVLLSEKFYNACIIHEDAKKNEKNVYCLDCCISLCPQCLFPHRSHRLLQIRRYVYNDVVRLDDAAKLIDCTSVQSYYTNSAKVVFLNQRPQTRNFRGSGNICSTCYRNLQHPFHFCSLFCKVSFFFLLQIFILFNFSSGFFLIHVLITKFLIFFILSAKSFHVA
;
A
#
# COMPACT_ATOMS: atom_id res chain seq x y z
N MET A 1 2.45 -8.31 -21.61
CA MET A 1 1.49 -7.19 -21.56
C MET A 1 1.39 -6.71 -20.13
N PHE A 2 2.14 -5.66 -19.78
CA PHE A 2 1.97 -4.98 -18.51
C PHE A 2 0.63 -4.24 -18.55
N THR A 3 -0.19 -4.34 -17.51
CA THR A 3 -1.32 -3.43 -17.33
C THR A 3 -0.73 -2.05 -17.07
N GLN A 4 -0.53 -1.30 -18.16
CA GLN A 4 -0.46 0.16 -18.09
C GLN A 4 -1.68 0.59 -17.27
N PHE A 5 -1.48 1.40 -16.24
CA PHE A 5 -2.54 2.19 -15.64
C PHE A 5 -2.99 3.19 -16.72
N ASN A 6 -3.79 2.69 -17.66
CA ASN A 6 -4.47 3.48 -18.67
C ASN A 6 -5.53 4.28 -17.92
N SER A 7 -5.31 5.58 -17.78
CA SER A 7 -6.29 6.65 -18.05
C SER A 7 -7.76 6.38 -17.71
N SER A 8 -8.06 5.68 -16.62
CA SER A 8 -9.42 5.35 -16.17
C SER A 8 -9.43 5.25 -14.65
N SER A 9 -9.10 6.38 -14.03
CA SER A 9 -9.70 6.99 -12.83
C SER A 9 -10.12 6.17 -11.60
N ASN A 10 -9.83 4.87 -11.47
CA ASN A 10 -10.24 4.07 -10.32
C ASN A 10 -9.15 3.09 -9.89
N ILE A 11 -8.82 3.12 -8.60
CA ILE A 11 -7.99 2.09 -7.97
C ILE A 11 -8.76 0.76 -8.06
N PRO A 12 -8.16 -0.32 -8.59
CA PRO A 12 -8.83 -1.61 -8.63
C PRO A 12 -9.24 -2.09 -7.24
N HIS A 13 -10.44 -2.66 -7.11
CA HIS A 13 -10.97 -3.10 -5.82
C HIS A 13 -10.03 -4.07 -5.08
N TRP A 14 -9.43 -5.03 -5.80
CA TRP A 14 -8.45 -5.96 -5.22
C TRP A 14 -7.25 -5.22 -4.59
N LEU A 15 -6.82 -4.10 -5.16
CA LEU A 15 -5.69 -3.34 -4.65
C LEU A 15 -6.09 -2.54 -3.40
N GLN A 16 -7.29 -1.97 -3.41
CA GLN A 16 -7.85 -1.30 -2.24
C GLN A 16 -7.94 -2.26 -1.05
N VAL A 17 -8.51 -3.45 -1.27
CA VAL A 17 -8.65 -4.46 -0.22
C VAL A 17 -7.30 -5.00 0.23
N LEU A 18 -6.39 -5.32 -0.70
CA LEU A 18 -5.03 -5.77 -0.39
C LEU A 18 -4.29 -4.80 0.55
N LEU A 19 -4.44 -3.49 0.34
CA LEU A 19 -3.77 -2.47 1.15
C LEU A 19 -4.44 -2.21 2.50
N SER A 20 -5.74 -2.50 2.64
CA SER A 20 -6.49 -2.37 3.91
C SER A 20 -6.52 -3.64 4.77
N GLU A 21 -6.24 -4.79 4.16
CA GLU A 21 -6.35 -6.10 4.80
C GLU A 21 -5.30 -6.28 5.91
N LYS A 22 -5.70 -7.00 6.98
CA LYS A 22 -4.81 -7.39 8.08
C LYS A 22 -4.44 -8.86 7.91
N PHE A 23 -3.28 -9.11 7.32
CA PHE A 23 -2.78 -10.46 7.10
C PHE A 23 -2.31 -11.13 8.39
N TYR A 24 -2.25 -12.46 8.34
CA TYR A 24 -1.88 -13.36 9.43
C TYR A 24 -2.83 -13.36 10.63
N ASN A 25 -4.05 -12.84 10.48
CA ASN A 25 -5.13 -13.18 11.39
C ASN A 25 -5.50 -14.67 11.26
N ALA A 26 -5.99 -15.26 12.34
CA ALA A 26 -6.46 -16.64 12.32
C ALA A 26 -7.68 -16.82 11.40
N CYS A 27 -7.74 -17.96 10.71
CA CYS A 27 -8.91 -18.33 9.93
C CYS A 27 -10.03 -18.82 10.86
N ILE A 28 -11.18 -18.14 10.84
CA ILE A 28 -12.37 -18.52 11.63
C ILE A 28 -13.00 -19.85 11.20
N ILE A 29 -12.76 -20.29 9.96
CA ILE A 29 -13.30 -21.56 9.43
C ILE A 29 -12.42 -22.74 9.84
N HIS A 30 -11.12 -22.48 10.04
CA HIS A 30 -10.10 -23.49 10.33
C HIS A 30 -9.35 -23.14 11.62
N GLU A 31 -10.10 -22.78 12.67
CA GLU A 31 -9.51 -22.29 13.93
C GLU A 31 -8.61 -23.35 14.58
N ASP A 32 -9.03 -24.62 14.57
CA ASP A 32 -8.28 -25.74 15.16
C ASP A 32 -7.14 -26.27 14.28
N ALA A 33 -7.03 -25.78 13.04
CA ALA A 33 -6.01 -26.26 12.12
C ALA A 33 -4.64 -25.69 12.46
N LYS A 34 -3.61 -26.54 12.42
CA LYS A 34 -2.22 -26.06 12.45
C LYS A 34 -1.97 -25.14 11.26
N LYS A 35 -1.31 -23.99 11.50
CA LYS A 35 -1.00 -22.96 10.49
C LYS A 35 -2.24 -22.38 9.80
N ASN A 36 -3.20 -21.91 10.58
CA ASN A 36 -4.44 -21.29 10.11
C ASN A 36 -4.32 -19.78 9.80
N GLU A 37 -3.11 -19.22 9.82
CA GLU A 37 -2.87 -17.81 9.53
C GLU A 37 -3.21 -17.47 8.07
N LYS A 38 -3.96 -16.38 7.86
CA LYS A 38 -4.30 -15.89 6.54
C LYS A 38 -3.14 -15.14 5.89
N ASN A 39 -2.27 -15.84 5.17
CA ASN A 39 -1.05 -15.28 4.55
C ASN A 39 -1.05 -15.30 3.02
N VAL A 40 -2.15 -15.73 2.38
CA VAL A 40 -2.34 -15.65 0.93
C VAL A 40 -3.49 -14.69 0.63
N TYR A 41 -3.35 -13.86 -0.40
CA TYR A 41 -4.41 -12.99 -0.89
C TYR A 41 -4.93 -13.49 -2.24
N CYS A 42 -6.23 -13.69 -2.36
CA CYS A 42 -6.87 -13.99 -3.64
C CYS A 42 -7.34 -12.70 -4.30
N LEU A 43 -6.77 -12.37 -5.45
CA LEU A 43 -7.10 -11.15 -6.18
C LEU A 43 -8.52 -11.18 -6.77
N ASP A 44 -8.97 -12.36 -7.19
CA ASP A 44 -10.26 -12.51 -7.87
C ASP A 44 -11.42 -12.47 -6.89
N CYS A 45 -11.24 -13.02 -5.69
CA CYS A 45 -12.23 -12.96 -4.62
C CYS A 45 -12.04 -11.78 -3.66
N CYS A 46 -10.93 -11.06 -3.76
CA CYS A 46 -10.56 -9.97 -2.87
C CYS A 46 -10.55 -10.36 -1.37
N ILE A 47 -10.07 -11.55 -1.03
CA ILE A 47 -10.04 -12.05 0.36
C ILE A 47 -8.68 -12.62 0.75
N SER A 48 -8.39 -12.56 2.05
CA SER A 48 -7.25 -13.25 2.68
C SER A 48 -7.59 -14.70 3.01
N LEU A 49 -6.66 -15.61 2.72
CA LEU A 49 -6.81 -17.07 2.78
C LEU A 49 -5.71 -17.69 3.64
N CYS A 50 -6.08 -18.69 4.42
CA CYS A 50 -5.13 -19.63 5.02
C CYS A 50 -4.83 -20.79 4.05
N PRO A 51 -3.82 -21.64 4.31
CA PRO A 51 -3.47 -22.78 3.46
C PRO A 51 -4.64 -23.73 3.14
N GLN A 52 -5.54 -23.93 4.09
CA GLN A 52 -6.71 -24.81 3.96
C GLN A 52 -7.79 -24.20 3.07
N CYS A 53 -7.90 -22.88 3.05
CA CYS A 53 -8.83 -22.17 2.16
C CYS A 53 -8.34 -22.13 0.71
N LEU A 54 -7.14 -22.63 0.36
CA LEU A 54 -6.61 -22.51 -1.01
C LEU A 54 -7.27 -23.44 -2.03
N PHE A 55 -7.81 -24.58 -1.59
CA PHE A 55 -8.39 -25.58 -2.50
C PHE A 55 -9.44 -25.01 -3.46
N PRO A 56 -10.47 -24.26 -3.00
CA PRO A 56 -11.45 -23.66 -3.91
C PRO A 56 -10.91 -22.50 -4.76
N HIS A 57 -9.69 -22.01 -4.50
CA HIS A 57 -9.07 -20.88 -5.23
C HIS A 57 -7.87 -21.28 -6.10
N ARG A 58 -7.70 -22.57 -6.41
CA ARG A 58 -6.55 -23.07 -7.18
C ARG A 58 -6.42 -22.47 -8.59
N SER A 59 -7.54 -22.11 -9.21
CA SER A 59 -7.58 -21.47 -10.53
C SER A 59 -7.50 -19.94 -10.47
N HIS A 60 -7.49 -19.35 -9.27
CA HIS A 60 -7.51 -17.90 -9.10
C HIS A 60 -6.09 -17.33 -9.07
N ARG A 61 -6.00 -16.02 -9.28
CA ARG A 61 -4.76 -15.27 -9.07
C ARG A 61 -4.51 -15.11 -7.57
N LEU A 62 -3.46 -15.75 -7.08
CA LEU A 62 -3.06 -15.76 -5.68
C LEU A 62 -1.75 -14.99 -5.48
N LEU A 63 -1.68 -14.21 -4.42
CA LEU A 63 -0.50 -13.45 -4.02
C LEU A 63 -0.08 -13.86 -2.61
N GLN A 64 1.15 -14.38 -2.50
CA GLN A 64 1.72 -14.75 -1.20
C GLN A 64 2.18 -13.50 -0.44
N ILE A 65 1.60 -13.28 0.74
CA ILE A 65 2.05 -12.25 1.68
C ILE A 65 3.12 -12.85 2.58
N ARG A 66 4.18 -12.07 2.82
CA ARG A 66 5.32 -12.42 3.66
C ARG A 66 5.46 -11.37 4.77
N ARG A 67 6.16 -11.72 5.85
CA ARG A 67 6.49 -10.80 6.94
C ARG A 67 7.97 -10.46 6.93
N TYR A 68 8.27 -9.16 6.99
CA TYR A 68 9.60 -8.65 7.25
C TYR A 68 9.55 -7.62 8.37
N VAL A 69 10.23 -7.91 9.48
CA VAL A 69 10.25 -7.06 10.69
C VAL A 69 8.82 -6.62 11.05
N TYR A 70 7.93 -7.61 11.23
CA TYR A 70 6.52 -7.41 11.62
C TYR A 70 5.64 -6.64 10.61
N ASN A 71 6.11 -6.42 9.38
CA ASN A 71 5.35 -5.71 8.35
C ASN A 71 5.09 -6.62 7.14
N ASP A 72 3.92 -6.43 6.53
CA ASP A 72 3.51 -7.19 5.36
C ASP A 72 4.25 -6.72 4.10
N VAL A 73 4.89 -7.68 3.44
CA VAL A 73 5.67 -7.49 2.22
C VAL A 73 5.28 -8.51 1.17
N VAL A 74 5.52 -8.15 -0.08
CA VAL A 74 5.36 -9.04 -1.23
C VAL A 74 6.66 -9.07 -2.02
N ARG A 75 6.93 -10.20 -2.70
CA ARG A 75 8.08 -10.27 -3.60
C ARG A 75 7.88 -9.29 -4.74
N LEU A 76 8.95 -8.57 -5.09
CA LEU A 76 8.92 -7.59 -6.17
C LEU A 76 8.49 -8.24 -7.49
N ASP A 77 8.98 -9.45 -7.78
CA ASP A 77 8.65 -10.18 -9.00
C ASP A 77 7.16 -10.53 -9.09
N ASP A 78 6.50 -10.79 -7.96
CA ASP A 78 5.07 -11.09 -7.93
C ASP A 78 4.22 -9.80 -7.99
N ALA A 79 4.65 -8.75 -7.28
CA ALA A 79 3.99 -7.45 -7.30
C ALA A 79 4.08 -6.79 -8.69
N ALA A 80 5.23 -6.88 -9.36
CA ALA A 80 5.47 -6.27 -10.66
C ALA A 80 4.61 -6.88 -11.80
N LYS A 81 4.07 -8.10 -11.60
CA LYS A 81 3.09 -8.70 -12.51
C LYS A 81 1.70 -8.05 -12.39
N LEU A 82 1.44 -7.37 -11.29
CA LEU A 82 0.11 -6.86 -10.90
C LEU A 82 0.03 -5.34 -10.91
N ILE A 83 1.12 -4.65 -10.53
CA ILE A 83 1.21 -3.19 -10.42
C ILE A 83 2.62 -2.73 -10.74
N ASP A 84 2.76 -1.54 -11.34
CA ASP A 84 4.06 -0.92 -11.53
C ASP A 84 4.73 -0.63 -10.18
N CYS A 85 5.92 -1.21 -9.94
CA CYS A 85 6.71 -1.03 -8.73
C CYS A 85 7.96 -0.15 -8.92
N THR A 86 8.20 0.43 -10.10
CA THR A 86 9.49 1.05 -10.48
C THR A 86 9.94 2.17 -9.53
N SER A 87 9.00 2.98 -9.05
CA SER A 87 9.24 4.11 -8.14
C SER A 87 9.13 3.76 -6.66
N VAL A 88 8.91 2.48 -6.32
CA VAL A 88 8.77 1.98 -4.95
C VAL A 88 10.08 1.35 -4.50
N GLN A 89 10.59 1.80 -3.35
CA GLN A 89 11.83 1.25 -2.81
C GLN A 89 11.66 -0.24 -2.44
N SER A 90 12.51 -1.07 -3.03
CA SER A 90 12.62 -2.50 -2.71
C SER A 90 13.71 -2.77 -1.68
N TYR A 91 13.57 -3.86 -0.94
CA TYR A 91 14.53 -4.33 0.06
C TYR A 91 14.88 -5.79 -0.22
N TYR A 92 16.08 -6.23 0.19
CA TYR A 92 16.45 -7.64 0.11
C TYR A 92 16.03 -8.37 1.39
N THR A 93 15.38 -9.52 1.24
CA THR A 93 15.13 -10.48 2.31
C THR A 93 15.30 -11.89 1.78
N ASN A 94 16.11 -12.72 2.46
CA ASN A 94 16.43 -14.08 2.02
C ASN A 94 16.78 -14.17 0.53
N SER A 95 17.68 -13.28 0.08
CA SER A 95 18.15 -13.18 -1.32
C SER A 95 17.07 -12.84 -2.36
N ALA A 96 15.87 -12.42 -1.95
CA ALA A 96 14.81 -11.95 -2.83
C ALA A 96 14.50 -10.47 -2.60
N LYS A 97 14.17 -9.73 -3.67
CA LYS A 97 13.65 -8.37 -3.55
C LYS A 97 12.19 -8.39 -3.11
N VAL A 98 11.87 -7.57 -2.11
CA VAL A 98 10.51 -7.37 -1.59
C VAL A 98 10.16 -5.90 -1.53
N VAL A 99 8.87 -5.61 -1.61
CA VAL A 99 8.30 -4.27 -1.40
C VAL A 99 7.28 -4.32 -0.26
N PHE A 100 7.20 -3.25 0.51
CA PHE A 100 6.21 -3.11 1.57
C PHE A 100 4.84 -2.80 1.00
N LEU A 101 3.79 -3.43 1.54
CA LEU A 101 2.42 -3.06 1.25
C LEU A 101 2.11 -1.68 1.84
N ASN A 102 2.35 -1.51 3.14
CA ASN A 102 1.91 -0.36 3.92
C ASN A 102 3.04 0.51 4.46
N GLN A 103 2.68 1.71 4.93
CA GLN A 103 3.61 2.61 5.63
C GLN A 103 4.13 1.95 6.90
N ARG A 104 5.36 2.30 7.26
CA ARG A 104 6.02 1.80 8.47
C ARG A 104 6.17 2.93 9.50
N PRO A 105 6.26 2.64 10.81
CA PRO A 105 6.60 3.62 11.84
C PRO A 105 7.99 4.24 11.59
N GLN A 106 8.10 5.57 11.62
CA GLN A 106 9.39 6.25 11.47
C GLN A 106 10.16 6.16 12.78
N THR A 107 11.35 5.57 12.75
CA THR A 107 12.16 5.33 13.95
C THR A 107 13.07 6.50 14.32
N ARG A 108 13.28 7.48 13.44
CA ARG A 108 14.16 8.63 13.70
C ARG A 108 13.81 9.83 12.84
N ASN A 109 13.82 11.02 13.45
CA ASN A 109 13.79 12.29 12.73
C ASN A 109 15.13 12.47 12.00
N PHE A 110 15.09 12.57 10.68
CA PHE A 110 16.28 12.77 9.88
C PHE A 110 16.67 14.24 9.83
N ARG A 111 17.98 14.50 9.94
CA ARG A 111 18.62 15.80 9.77
C ARG A 111 19.50 15.73 8.53
N GLY A 112 18.94 16.00 7.35
CA GLY A 112 19.71 16.02 6.09
C GLY A 112 18.84 16.17 4.84
N SER A 113 19.46 16.54 3.72
CA SER A 113 18.85 16.62 2.38
C SER A 113 18.89 15.24 1.70
N GLY A 114 17.96 14.35 2.05
CA GLY A 114 17.82 13.03 1.44
C GLY A 114 16.62 12.94 0.48
N ASN A 115 16.58 11.91 -0.37
CA ASN A 115 15.34 11.59 -1.08
C ASN A 115 14.28 11.19 -0.07
N ILE A 116 13.10 11.78 -0.16
CA ILE A 116 11.99 11.52 0.77
C ILE A 116 10.78 11.00 0.00
N CYS A 117 10.00 10.16 0.67
CA CYS A 117 8.77 9.64 0.13
C CYS A 117 7.76 10.77 -0.07
N SER A 118 7.17 10.87 -1.27
CA SER A 118 6.20 11.92 -1.60
C SER A 118 4.89 11.87 -0.80
N THR A 119 4.64 10.78 -0.07
CA THR A 119 3.39 10.58 0.69
C THR A 119 3.60 10.68 2.20
N CYS A 120 4.60 9.99 2.74
CA CYS A 120 4.82 9.89 4.18
C CYS A 120 6.11 10.55 4.66
N TYR A 121 6.87 11.19 3.75
CA TYR A 121 8.12 11.90 4.03
C TYR A 121 9.22 11.04 4.67
N ARG A 122 9.09 9.70 4.61
CA ARG A 122 10.15 8.78 5.02
C ARG A 122 11.34 8.87 4.07
N ASN A 123 12.55 8.80 4.59
CA ASN A 123 13.77 8.75 3.76
C ASN A 123 13.82 7.51 2.87
N LEU A 124 14.28 7.73 1.64
CA LEU A 124 14.43 6.74 0.58
C LEU A 124 15.85 6.76 0.03
N GLN A 125 16.23 5.66 -0.60
CA GLN A 125 17.40 5.63 -1.47
C GLN A 125 17.05 6.26 -2.82
N HIS A 126 18.01 6.92 -3.47
CA HIS A 126 17.85 7.30 -4.88
C HIS A 126 17.75 6.01 -5.74
N PRO A 127 16.91 5.94 -6.78
CA PRO A 127 16.03 6.95 -7.38
C PRO A 127 14.55 6.82 -6.96
N PHE A 128 14.25 6.30 -5.77
CA PHE A 128 12.88 5.96 -5.38
C PHE A 128 12.08 7.16 -4.88
N HIS A 129 10.77 7.18 -5.15
CA HIS A 129 9.83 8.22 -4.72
C HIS A 129 8.83 7.74 -3.65
N PHE A 130 8.66 6.43 -3.50
CA PHE A 130 7.72 5.84 -2.54
C PHE A 130 8.36 4.77 -1.68
N CYS A 131 8.01 4.72 -0.38
CA CYS A 131 8.52 3.70 0.53
C CYS A 131 7.73 2.38 0.52
N SER A 132 6.52 2.39 -0.04
CA SER A 132 5.57 1.28 -0.05
C SER A 132 4.55 1.44 -1.18
N LEU A 133 3.84 0.36 -1.51
CA LEU A 133 2.76 0.39 -2.50
C LEU A 133 1.64 1.33 -2.08
N PHE A 134 1.23 1.31 -0.80
CA PHE A 134 0.23 2.24 -0.27
C PHE A 134 0.60 3.71 -0.52
N CYS A 135 1.86 4.09 -0.26
CA CYS A 135 2.30 5.47 -0.50
C CYS A 135 2.13 5.87 -1.97
N LYS A 136 2.53 4.99 -2.89
CA LYS A 136 2.39 5.24 -4.32
C LYS A 136 0.93 5.42 -4.72
N VAL A 137 0.07 4.47 -4.35
CA VAL A 137 -1.36 4.48 -4.69
C VAL A 137 -2.07 5.69 -4.11
N SER A 138 -1.80 6.00 -2.83
CA SER A 138 -2.36 7.16 -2.14
C SER A 138 -1.97 8.49 -2.81
N PHE A 139 -0.70 8.62 -3.24
CA PHE A 139 -0.25 9.83 -3.91
C PHE A 139 -0.99 10.07 -5.24
N PHE A 140 -1.09 9.05 -6.09
CA PHE A 140 -1.80 9.19 -7.36
C PHE A 140 -3.30 9.44 -7.17
N PHE A 141 -3.92 8.82 -6.16
CA PHE A 141 -5.33 9.05 -5.84
C PHE A 141 -5.60 10.49 -5.41
N LEU A 142 -4.78 11.02 -4.49
CA LEU A 142 -4.90 12.41 -4.03
C LEU A 142 -4.62 13.40 -5.16
N LEU A 143 -3.64 13.13 -6.02
CA LEU A 143 -3.35 13.95 -7.19
C LEU A 143 -4.54 13.97 -8.17
N GLN A 144 -5.17 12.81 -8.40
CA GLN A 144 -6.34 12.73 -9.27
C GLN A 144 -7.53 13.50 -8.68
N ILE A 145 -7.79 13.36 -7.38
CA ILE A 145 -8.81 14.15 -6.67
C ILE A 145 -8.52 15.64 -6.83
N PHE A 146 -7.27 16.06 -6.60
CA PHE A 146 -6.84 17.44 -6.77
C PHE A 146 -7.13 17.96 -8.19
N ILE A 147 -6.75 17.20 -9.22
CA ILE A 147 -6.99 17.59 -10.62
C ILE A 147 -8.50 17.70 -10.90
N LEU A 148 -9.30 16.74 -10.42
CA LEU A 148 -10.76 16.77 -10.58
C LEU A 148 -11.40 17.98 -9.91
N PHE A 149 -10.96 18.35 -8.69
CA PHE A 149 -11.41 19.57 -8.01
C PHE A 149 -10.99 20.83 -8.78
N ASN A 150 -9.77 20.91 -9.31
CA ASN A 150 -9.33 22.06 -10.09
C ASN A 150 -10.09 22.20 -11.42
N PHE A 151 -10.50 21.08 -12.04
CA PHE A 151 -11.27 21.12 -13.30
C PHE A 151 -12.76 21.44 -13.07
N SER A 152 -13.34 20.99 -11.96
CA SER A 152 -14.75 21.24 -11.62
C SER A 152 -15.01 22.62 -11.01
N SER A 153 -13.99 23.29 -10.47
CA SER A 153 -14.14 24.59 -9.81
C SER A 153 -13.10 25.58 -10.34
N GLY A 154 -13.52 26.48 -11.22
CA GLY A 154 -12.80 27.72 -11.54
C GLY A 154 -12.70 28.71 -10.37
N PHE A 155 -12.47 28.23 -9.14
CA PHE A 155 -12.50 28.99 -7.89
C PHE A 155 -11.14 28.94 -7.19
N PHE A 156 -10.24 29.82 -7.62
CA PHE A 156 -8.88 29.97 -7.08
C PHE A 156 -8.83 30.43 -5.59
N LEU A 157 -9.95 30.81 -4.97
CA LEU A 157 -9.96 31.50 -3.67
C LEU A 157 -10.31 30.61 -2.44
N ILE A 158 -10.90 29.42 -2.62
CA ILE A 158 -11.18 28.50 -1.49
C ILE A 158 -9.96 27.60 -1.17
N HIS A 159 -8.99 27.59 -2.08
CA HIS A 159 -7.81 26.72 -2.08
C HIS A 159 -6.91 26.85 -0.83
N VAL A 160 -6.84 28.02 -0.19
CA VAL A 160 -5.99 28.24 1.00
C VAL A 160 -6.62 27.71 2.29
N LEU A 161 -7.96 27.65 2.36
CA LEU A 161 -8.67 27.21 3.57
C LEU A 161 -8.77 25.68 3.64
N ILE A 162 -9.02 25.01 2.52
CA ILE A 162 -9.14 23.54 2.49
C ILE A 162 -7.78 22.84 2.57
N THR A 163 -6.73 23.38 1.94
CA THR A 163 -5.38 22.80 2.06
C THR A 163 -4.86 22.88 3.49
N LYS A 164 -5.15 23.97 4.23
CA LYS A 164 -4.89 24.03 5.67
C LYS A 164 -5.75 23.05 6.47
N PHE A 165 -7.02 22.85 6.12
CA PHE A 165 -7.93 21.96 6.87
C PHE A 165 -7.63 20.47 6.68
N LEU A 166 -7.31 20.02 5.46
CA LEU A 166 -6.94 18.63 5.16
C LEU A 166 -5.55 18.27 5.68
N ILE A 167 -4.59 19.20 5.61
CA ILE A 167 -3.27 19.02 6.24
C ILE A 167 -3.41 18.98 7.77
N PHE A 168 -4.28 19.81 8.35
CA PHE A 168 -4.53 19.79 9.80
C PHE A 168 -5.20 18.50 10.27
N PHE A 169 -6.14 17.93 9.52
CA PHE A 169 -6.73 16.61 9.85
C PHE A 169 -5.73 15.47 9.71
N ILE A 170 -4.85 15.50 8.69
CA ILE A 170 -3.77 14.51 8.54
C ILE A 170 -2.71 14.64 9.65
N LEU A 171 -2.46 15.85 10.15
CA LEU A 171 -1.55 16.08 11.27
C LEU A 171 -2.17 15.75 12.63
N SER A 172 -3.47 16.02 12.84
CA SER A 172 -4.16 15.75 14.11
C SER A 172 -4.45 14.26 14.32
N ALA A 173 -4.63 13.48 13.26
CA ALA A 173 -4.79 12.02 13.35
C ALA A 173 -3.49 11.28 13.78
N LYS A 174 -2.33 11.94 13.84
CA LYS A 174 -1.10 11.38 14.43
C LYS A 174 -1.00 11.56 15.94
N SER A 175 -1.89 12.33 16.57
CA SER A 175 -1.84 12.59 18.02
C SER A 175 -2.67 11.62 18.88
N PHE A 176 -3.40 10.67 18.29
CA PHE A 176 -4.24 9.70 19.04
C PHE A 176 -3.63 8.30 19.22
N HIS A 177 -2.35 8.10 18.90
CA HIS A 177 -1.66 6.82 19.13
C HIS A 177 -0.43 6.94 20.05
N VAL A 178 -0.48 7.89 20.99
CA VAL A 178 0.35 7.88 22.20
C VAL A 178 -0.54 8.29 23.38
N ALA A 179 -1.29 7.31 23.88
CA ALA A 179 -1.78 7.22 25.26
C ALA A 179 -1.92 5.73 25.58
#